data_AF-A0A8T4I5R9-F1
#
_entry.id   AF-A0A8T4I5R9-F1
#
_cell.length_a   1.000
_cell.length_b   1.000
_cell.length_c   1.000
_cell.angle_alpha   90.00
_cell.angle_beta   90.00
_cell.angle_gamma   90.00
#
_symmetry.space_group_name_H-M   'P 1'
#
loop_
_entity.id
_entity.type
_entity.pdbx_description
1 polymer ?
#
loop_
_entity_poly.entity_id
_entity_poly.type
_entity_poly.pdbx_seq_one_letter_code
_entity_poly.pdbx_strand_id
1 'polypeptide(L)' 'DGLDNVEVLAQVPGEEMAERVYGRTRVLLLPSSYESWGRAGCEALASGIPVVAHPTPGLCESLGEAGVFVDR' A
#
# COMPACT_ATOMS: atom_id res chain seq x y z
N ASP A 1 17.33 -16.12 -11.30
CA ASP A 1 16.06 -15.46 -11.73
C ASP A 1 16.13 -13.93 -11.67
N GLY A 2 17.23 -13.33 -11.17
CA GLY A 2 17.49 -11.88 -11.30
C GLY A 2 16.74 -10.98 -10.30
N LEU A 3 16.11 -11.57 -9.28
CA LEU A 3 15.24 -10.89 -8.30
C LEU A 3 15.82 -10.93 -6.89
N ASP A 4 17.13 -10.72 -6.75
CA ASP A 4 17.83 -10.87 -5.46
C ASP A 4 17.44 -9.80 -4.42
N ASN A 5 16.72 -8.75 -4.86
CA ASN A 5 16.22 -7.65 -4.04
C ASN A 5 14.70 -7.72 -3.78
N VAL A 6 14.06 -8.85 -4.07
CA VAL A 6 12.62 -9.05 -3.90
C VAL A 6 12.36 -10.17 -2.90
N GLU A 7 11.60 -9.85 -1.85
CA GLU A 7 11.08 -10.81 -0.89
C GLU A 7 9.57 -10.96 -1.13
N VAL A 8 9.11 -12.18 -1.41
CA VAL A 8 7.68 -12.49 -1.48
C VAL A 8 7.26 -13.12 -0.15
N LEU A 9 6.48 -12.38 0.63
CA LEU A 9 5.91 -12.88 1.86
C LEU A 9 4.72 -13.80 1.54
N ALA A 10 4.63 -14.93 2.23
CA ALA A 10 3.40 -15.72 2.27
C ALA A 10 2.28 -14.91 2.93
N GLN A 11 1.05 -15.43 2.89
CA GLN A 11 -0.09 -14.78 3.54
C GLN A 11 0.20 -14.53 5.03
N VAL A 12 0.13 -13.26 5.43
CA VAL A 12 0.32 -12.83 6.82
C VAL A 12 -1.04 -12.72 7.50
N PRO A 13 -1.22 -13.26 8.72
CA PRO A 13 -2.44 -13.04 9.52
C PRO A 13 -2.66 -11.55 9.79
N GLY A 14 -3.92 -11.11 9.86
CA GLY A 14 -4.25 -9.69 9.98
C GLY A 14 -3.67 -9.03 11.24
N GLU A 15 -3.64 -9.77 12.35
CA GLU A 15 -3.08 -9.37 13.63
C GLU A 15 -1.55 -9.18 13.61
N GLU A 16 -0.85 -9.79 12.65
CA GLU A 16 0.61 -9.68 12.49
C GLU A 16 1.00 -8.61 11.47
N MET A 17 0.07 -8.06 10.69
CA MET A 17 0.33 -7.10 9.61
C MET A 17 1.08 -5.85 10.10
N ALA A 18 0.70 -5.34 11.28
CA ALA A 18 1.31 -4.16 11.87
C ALA A 18 2.81 -4.35 12.13
N GLU A 19 3.22 -5.48 12.68
CA GLU A 19 4.62 -5.77 12.99
C GLU A 19 5.39 -6.23 11.75
N ARG A 20 4.83 -7.18 10.99
CA ARG A 20 5.56 -7.90 9.94
C ARG A 20 5.59 -7.19 8.60
N VAL A 21 4.58 -6.37 8.30
CA VAL A 21 4.45 -5.68 7.02
C VAL A 21 4.61 -4.18 7.23
N TYR A 22 3.66 -3.53 7.90
CA TYR A 22 3.64 -2.07 8.02
C TYR A 22 4.85 -1.55 8.80
N GLY A 23 5.24 -2.19 9.92
CA GLY A 23 6.35 -1.75 10.77
C GLY A 23 7.74 -1.75 10.10
N ARG A 24 7.92 -2.48 8.99
CA ARG A 24 9.15 -2.47 8.18
C ARG A 24 8.99 -1.78 6.83
N THR A 25 7.79 -1.32 6.50
CA THR A 25 7.48 -0.68 5.21
C THR A 25 7.82 0.81 5.27
N ARG A 26 8.65 1.28 4.35
CA ARG A 26 9.00 2.72 4.25
C ARG A 26 8.11 3.49 3.27
N VAL A 27 7.58 2.81 2.27
CA VAL A 27 6.67 3.33 1.24
C VAL A 27 5.77 2.19 0.80
N LEU A 28 4.47 2.43 0.66
CA LEU A 28 3.53 1.48 0.06
C LEU A 28 3.22 1.89 -1.38
N LEU A 29 3.27 0.93 -2.30
CA LEU A 29 2.84 1.12 -3.68
C LEU A 29 1.48 0.46 -3.90
N LEU A 30 0.53 1.21 -4.46
CA LEU A 30 -0.79 0.73 -4.88
C LEU A 30 -1.01 1.00 -6.38
N PRO A 31 -0.29 0.30 -7.28
CA PRO A 31 -0.43 0.44 -8.74
C PRO A 31 -1.68 -0.31 -9.27
N SER A 32 -2.78 -0.26 -8.53
CA SER A 32 -4.00 -1.02 -8.83
C SER A 32 -4.63 -0.56 -10.14
N SER A 33 -5.01 -1.51 -11.00
CA SER A 33 -5.86 -1.22 -12.17
C SER A 33 -7.31 -0.92 -11.79
N TYR A 34 -7.74 -1.48 -10.66
CA TYR A 34 -9.02 -1.23 -10.01
C TYR A 34 -8.84 -1.40 -8.51
N GLU A 35 -9.45 -0.53 -7.73
CA GLU A 35 -9.50 -0.62 -6.27
C GLU A 35 -10.76 0.09 -5.79
N SER A 36 -11.60 -0.61 -5.05
CA SER A 36 -12.90 -0.09 -4.59
C SER A 36 -12.72 0.95 -3.48
N TRP A 37 -11.78 0.71 -2.56
CA TRP A 37 -11.53 1.60 -1.40
C TRP A 37 -10.07 1.67 -1.01
N GLY A 38 -9.27 0.60 -1.10
CA GLY A 38 -7.85 0.68 -0.75
C GLY A 38 -7.59 0.67 0.76
N ARG A 39 -8.20 -0.28 1.47
CA ARG A 39 -8.03 -0.49 2.93
C ARG A 39 -6.56 -0.55 3.36
N ALA A 40 -5.71 -1.21 2.56
CA ALA A 40 -4.27 -1.27 2.79
C ALA A 40 -3.59 0.11 2.73
N GLY A 41 -4.05 1.00 1.84
CA GLY A 41 -3.58 2.38 1.76
C GLY A 41 -3.97 3.18 3.00
N CYS A 42 -5.21 3.06 3.48
CA CYS A 42 -5.64 3.71 4.72
C CYS A 42 -4.84 3.22 5.94
N GLU A 43 -4.60 1.90 6.05
CA GLU A 43 -3.80 1.32 7.13
C GLU A 43 -2.34 1.82 7.09
N ALA A 44 -1.76 1.92 5.89
CA ALA A 44 -0.42 2.47 5.70
C ALA A 44 -0.34 3.95 6.11
N LEU A 45 -1.28 4.79 5.65
CA LEU A 45 -1.36 6.20 6.06
C LEU A 45 -1.52 6.35 7.58
N ALA A 46 -2.39 5.54 8.20
CA ALA A 46 -2.56 5.52 9.65
C ALA A 46 -1.29 5.08 10.41
N SER A 47 -0.43 4.30 9.75
CA SER A 47 0.88 3.87 10.27
C SER A 47 2.01 4.87 9.97
N GLY A 48 1.71 6.03 9.37
CA GLY A 48 2.70 7.04 9.00
C GLY A 48 3.52 6.69 7.76
N ILE A 49 3.03 5.77 6.92
CA ILE A 49 3.72 5.29 5.73
C ILE A 49 3.21 6.08 4.50
N PRO A 50 4.11 6.72 3.74
CA PRO A 50 3.75 7.33 2.46
C PRO A 50 3.19 6.30 1.47
N VAL A 51 2.09 6.65 0.80
CA VAL A 51 1.42 5.80 -0.19
C VAL A 51 1.51 6.43 -1.58
N VAL A 52 2.07 5.68 -2.54
CA VAL A 52 2.06 6.04 -3.96
C VAL A 52 1.02 5.17 -4.66
N ALA A 53 0.00 5.78 -5.25
CA ALA A 53 -1.15 5.08 -5.79
C ALA A 53 -1.46 5.50 -7.24
N HIS A 54 -1.98 4.55 -8.02
CA HIS A 54 -2.69 4.91 -9.26
C HIS A 54 -4.03 5.59 -8.90
N PRO A 55 -4.45 6.68 -9.57
CA PRO A 55 -5.65 7.44 -9.21
C PRO A 55 -6.96 6.73 -9.63
N THR A 56 -7.22 5.53 -9.12
CA THR A 56 -8.55 4.91 -9.24
C THR A 56 -9.56 5.72 -8.42
N PRO A 57 -10.84 5.79 -8.82
CA PRO A 57 -11.84 6.57 -8.08
C PRO A 57 -11.90 6.25 -6.58
N GLY A 58 -11.85 4.96 -6.21
CA GLY A 58 -11.88 4.54 -4.81
C GLY A 58 -10.64 4.94 -4.01
N LEU A 59 -9.44 4.95 -4.63
CA LEU A 59 -8.21 5.38 -3.98
C LEU A 59 -8.13 6.90 -3.84
N CYS A 60 -8.61 7.64 -4.83
CA CYS A 60 -8.73 9.10 -4.73
C CYS A 60 -9.65 9.51 -3.59
N GLU A 61 -10.77 8.80 -3.41
CA GLU A 61 -11.71 9.06 -2.32
C GLU A 61 -11.13 8.71 -0.94
N SER A 62 -10.52 7.54 -0.80
CA SER A 62 -10.10 7.03 0.52
C SER A 62 -8.79 7.60 1.03
N LEU A 63 -7.84 7.91 0.14
CA LEU A 63 -6.52 8.45 0.52
C LEU A 63 -6.54 9.98 0.56
N GLY A 64 -7.41 10.61 -0.24
CA GLY A 64 -7.52 12.06 -0.35
C GLY A 64 -6.16 12.73 -0.58
N GLU A 65 -5.96 13.90 0.02
CA GLU A 65 -4.74 14.70 -0.11
C GLU A 65 -3.50 14.06 0.53
N ALA A 66 -3.65 12.97 1.29
CA ALA A 66 -2.53 12.26 1.92
C ALA A 66 -1.87 11.24 0.97
N GLY A 67 -2.55 10.85 -0.11
CA GLY A 67 -2.01 9.98 -1.15
C GLY A 67 -1.14 10.73 -2.16
N VAL A 68 -0.08 10.08 -2.66
CA VAL A 68 0.67 10.55 -3.82
C VAL A 68 0.18 9.81 -5.06
N PHE A 69 -0.49 10.52 -5.98
CA PHE A 69 -1.08 9.90 -7.16
C PHE A 69 -0.20 10.03 -8.40
N VAL A 70 0.05 8.92 -9.08
CA VAL A 70 0.85 8.84 -10.31
C VAL A 70 0.21 7.86 -11.29
N ASP A 71 0.26 8.16 -12.59
CA ASP A 71 -0.16 7.19 -13.61
C ASP A 71 0.81 5.99 -13.65
N ARG A 72 0.28 4.82 -14.02
CA ARG A 72 0.98 3.55 -13.94
C ARG A 72 1.94 3.31 -15.11
#